data_AF-A0A2K8NTY1-F1
#
_entry.id   AF-A0A2K8NTY1-F1
#
_cell.length_a   1.000
_cell.length_b   1.000
_cell.length_c   1.000
_cell.angle_alpha   90.00
_cell.angle_beta   90.00
_cell.angle_gamma   90.00
#
_symmetry.space_group_name_H-M   'P 1'
#
loop_
_entity.id
_entity.type
_entity.pdbx_description
1 polymer ?
#
loop_
_entity_poly.entity_id
_entity_poly.type
_entity_poly.pdbx_seq_one_letter_code
_entity_poly.pdbx_strand_id
1 'polypeptide(L)'
;MPKQLTKEQWINVIEIYKEQGMNDAVKWYLKIRKHNPTLRELRRWIRKKAKLLDNLGMETFKSKKGSGRPNKRDDSDIPQIINDLTEEQKNEILEHWIKEQRNKKEKENLNTFDTLSKPLKAKILGMHRTTMYKKAVVRKYKFDYLRKKVTDIFKKNNKILGSKRITVELAEEGIIIDERTLRNYMVRWNLVCLTRQKKKKNGK
;
A
#
# COMPACT_ATOMS: atom_id res chain seq x y z
N MET A 1 -18.13 8.53 -7.86
CA MET A 1 -18.45 9.28 -6.62
C MET A 1 -18.86 10.69 -7.01
N PRO A 2 -20.00 11.23 -6.52
CA PRO A 2 -20.45 12.56 -6.89
C PRO A 2 -19.43 13.63 -6.42
N LYS A 3 -19.21 14.67 -7.25
CA LYS A 3 -18.26 15.75 -6.98
C LYS A 3 -18.58 16.40 -5.62
N GLN A 4 -17.57 16.42 -4.75
CA GLN A 4 -17.62 17.16 -3.49
C GLN A 4 -17.52 18.66 -3.80
N LEU A 5 -18.21 19.52 -3.03
CA LEU A 5 -18.05 20.99 -3.17
C LEU A 5 -16.57 21.35 -3.03
N THR A 6 -16.13 22.35 -3.79
CA THR A 6 -14.77 22.90 -3.65
C THR A 6 -14.60 23.57 -2.28
N LYS A 7 -13.35 23.87 -1.92
CA LYS A 7 -13.05 24.49 -0.62
C LYS A 7 -13.69 25.87 -0.50
N GLU A 8 -13.62 26.67 -1.55
CA GLU A 8 -14.23 28.01 -1.64
C GLU A 8 -15.76 27.94 -1.49
N GLN A 9 -16.41 27.01 -2.18
CA GLN A 9 -17.86 26.81 -2.04
C GLN A 9 -18.27 26.45 -0.62
N TRP A 10 -17.44 25.69 0.11
CA TRP A 10 -17.69 25.40 1.53
C TRP A 10 -17.50 26.63 2.43
N ILE A 11 -16.56 27.51 2.12
CA ILE A 11 -16.34 28.74 2.89
C ILE A 11 -17.57 29.64 2.77
N ASN A 12 -18.06 29.88 1.54
CA ASN A 12 -19.24 30.69 1.31
C ASN A 12 -20.50 30.12 2.01
N VAL A 13 -20.70 28.80 2.00
CA VAL A 13 -21.81 28.15 2.73
C VAL A 13 -21.71 28.40 4.24
N ILE A 14 -20.50 28.44 4.79
CA ILE A 14 -20.27 28.65 6.22
C ILE A 14 -20.43 30.12 6.59
N GLU A 15 -20.01 31.06 5.74
CA GLU A 15 -20.24 32.50 5.95
C GLU A 15 -21.74 32.79 6.00
N ILE A 16 -22.51 32.29 5.03
CA ILE A 16 -23.98 32.39 5.05
C ILE A 16 -24.57 31.76 6.31
N TYR A 17 -24.01 30.62 6.76
CA TYR A 17 -24.45 30.00 8.01
C TYR A 17 -24.20 30.88 9.24
N LYS A 18 -23.09 31.64 9.27
CA LYS A 18 -22.75 32.55 10.37
C LYS A 18 -23.59 33.82 10.36
N GLU A 19 -23.85 34.39 9.18
CA GLU A 19 -24.55 35.68 9.03
C GLU A 19 -26.08 35.54 9.01
N GLN A 20 -26.61 34.59 8.23
CA GLN A 20 -28.04 34.46 7.93
C GLN A 20 -28.66 33.23 8.59
N GLY A 21 -27.83 32.26 8.98
CA GLY A 21 -28.25 31.08 9.73
C GLY A 21 -28.45 29.82 8.90
N MET A 22 -28.89 28.76 9.59
CA MET A 22 -28.85 27.38 9.10
C MET A 22 -29.74 27.12 7.87
N ASN A 23 -30.90 27.77 7.78
CA ASN A 23 -31.87 27.49 6.73
C ASN A 23 -31.42 28.05 5.37
N ASP A 24 -30.80 29.23 5.37
CA ASP A 24 -30.34 29.86 4.13
C ASP A 24 -29.03 29.24 3.63
N ALA A 25 -28.14 28.83 4.53
CA ALA A 25 -26.98 28.01 4.18
C ALA A 25 -27.36 26.68 3.51
N VAL A 26 -28.45 26.05 3.96
CA VAL A 26 -28.99 24.83 3.35
C VAL A 26 -29.54 25.09 1.96
N LYS A 27 -30.36 26.16 1.79
CA LYS A 27 -30.87 26.55 0.46
C LYS A 27 -29.73 26.81 -0.52
N TRP A 28 -28.68 27.50 -0.07
CA TRP A 28 -27.54 27.83 -0.91
C TRP A 28 -26.73 26.59 -1.30
N TYR A 29 -26.50 25.68 -0.35
CA TYR A 29 -25.88 24.38 -0.64
C TYR A 29 -26.66 23.56 -1.68
N LEU A 30 -28.00 23.53 -1.56
CA LEU A 30 -28.87 22.80 -2.48
C LEU A 30 -28.92 23.44 -3.87
N LYS A 31 -28.72 24.77 -4.00
CA LYS A 31 -28.57 25.43 -5.32
C LYS A 31 -27.31 24.99 -6.05
N ILE A 32 -26.21 24.74 -5.33
CA ILE A 32 -24.92 24.37 -5.94
C ILE A 32 -24.87 22.89 -6.32
N ARG A 33 -25.55 22.03 -5.54
CA ARG A 33 -25.42 20.58 -5.68
C ARG A 33 -26.70 19.96 -6.24
N LYS A 34 -26.58 19.25 -7.36
CA LYS A 34 -27.69 18.51 -8.01
C LYS A 34 -28.24 17.31 -7.22
N HIS A 35 -27.51 16.81 -6.21
CA HIS A 35 -27.94 15.69 -5.36
C HIS A 35 -28.24 16.19 -3.96
N ASN A 36 -29.46 15.91 -3.48
CA ASN A 36 -29.96 16.37 -2.19
C ASN A 36 -29.68 15.32 -1.11
N PRO A 37 -28.64 15.46 -0.27
CA PRO A 37 -28.53 14.65 0.94
C PRO A 37 -29.74 14.91 1.85
N THR A 38 -29.98 14.03 2.83
CA THR A 38 -31.06 14.28 3.79
C THR A 38 -30.80 15.59 4.55
N LEU A 39 -31.85 16.36 4.85
CA LEU A 39 -31.73 17.66 5.55
C LEU A 39 -30.96 17.53 6.87
N ARG A 40 -31.13 16.41 7.59
CA ARG A 40 -30.44 16.11 8.84
C ARG A 40 -28.93 15.97 8.64
N GLU A 41 -28.50 15.26 7.60
CA GLU A 41 -27.07 15.10 7.28
C GLU A 41 -26.44 16.41 6.84
N LEU A 42 -27.16 17.19 6.02
CA LEU A 42 -26.66 18.47 5.54
C LEU A 42 -26.41 19.45 6.68
N ARG A 43 -27.39 19.59 7.60
CA ARG A 43 -27.23 20.41 8.81
C ARG A 43 -26.04 19.95 9.65
N ARG A 44 -25.86 18.63 9.80
CA ARG A 44 -24.72 18.06 10.53
C ARG A 44 -23.38 18.40 9.85
N TRP A 45 -23.30 18.34 8.53
CA TRP A 45 -22.08 18.64 7.79
C TRP A 45 -21.69 20.11 7.89
N ILE A 46 -22.63 21.02 7.70
CA ILE A 46 -22.38 22.48 7.80
C ILE A 46 -21.87 22.83 9.20
N ARG A 47 -22.51 22.35 10.28
CA ARG A 47 -22.02 22.58 11.65
C ARG A 47 -20.62 22.03 11.88
N LYS A 48 -20.35 20.81 11.39
CA LYS A 48 -19.02 20.19 11.52
C LYS A 48 -17.96 20.99 10.76
N LYS A 49 -18.30 21.51 9.59
CA LYS A 49 -17.41 22.32 8.75
C LYS A 49 -17.18 23.71 9.33
N ALA A 50 -18.20 24.36 9.87
CA ALA A 50 -18.09 25.63 10.58
C ALA A 50 -17.15 25.51 11.79
N LYS A 51 -17.36 24.50 12.66
CA LYS A 51 -16.48 24.23 13.80
C LYS A 51 -15.01 23.99 13.40
N LEU A 52 -14.79 23.36 12.24
CA LEU A 52 -13.44 23.14 11.72
C LEU A 52 -12.79 24.43 11.20
N LEU A 53 -13.57 25.36 10.64
CA LEU A 53 -13.10 26.67 10.19
C LEU A 53 -12.71 27.54 11.39
N ASP A 54 -13.58 27.59 12.41
CA ASP A 54 -13.40 28.41 13.61
C ASP A 54 -12.22 27.94 14.46
N ASN A 55 -12.12 26.65 14.73
CA ASN A 55 -11.08 26.10 15.61
C ASN A 55 -9.66 26.20 15.04
N LEU A 56 -9.52 26.41 13.72
CA LEU A 56 -8.21 26.50 13.07
C LEU A 56 -7.83 27.94 12.70
N GLY A 57 -8.71 28.93 12.91
CA GLY A 57 -8.46 30.33 12.54
C GLY A 57 -8.13 30.50 11.06
N MET A 58 -8.78 29.71 10.19
CA MET A 58 -8.34 29.52 8.81
C MET A 58 -9.18 30.33 7.81
N GLU A 59 -8.52 31.15 6.99
CA GLU A 59 -9.08 31.67 5.73
C GLU A 59 -9.24 30.56 4.66
N THR A 60 -8.58 29.41 4.83
CA THR A 60 -8.65 28.27 3.88
C THR A 60 -8.65 26.90 4.57
N PHE A 61 -9.51 25.97 4.12
CA PHE A 61 -9.51 24.56 4.58
C PHE A 61 -8.18 23.85 4.26
N LYS A 62 -7.19 23.90 5.15
CA LYS A 62 -5.99 23.04 5.09
C LYS A 62 -6.30 21.71 5.77
N SER A 63 -6.51 20.66 4.97
CA SER A 63 -6.59 19.29 5.48
C SER A 63 -5.24 18.85 6.02
N LYS A 64 -5.21 18.18 7.18
CA LYS A 64 -4.03 17.41 7.61
C LYS A 64 -3.62 16.48 6.46
N LYS A 65 -2.32 16.40 6.13
CA LYS A 65 -1.80 15.36 5.23
C LYS A 65 -2.36 14.03 5.72
N GLY A 66 -3.12 13.34 4.87
CA GLY A 66 -3.79 12.10 5.26
C GLY A 66 -2.76 11.11 5.80
N SER A 67 -3.12 10.35 6.83
CA SER A 67 -2.35 9.22 7.36
C SER A 67 -2.36 8.02 6.40
N GLY A 68 -2.29 8.30 5.09
CA GLY A 68 -2.26 7.30 4.05
C GLY A 68 -0.96 6.50 4.13
N ARG A 69 -1.04 5.24 3.71
CA ARG A 69 0.15 4.43 3.40
C ARG A 69 1.06 5.27 2.48
N PRO A 70 2.38 5.37 2.75
CA PRO A 70 3.29 6.02 1.83
C PRO A 70 3.07 5.44 0.43
N ASN A 71 3.05 6.30 -0.58
CA ASN A 71 2.89 5.86 -1.96
C ASN A 71 3.91 4.76 -2.25
N LYS A 72 3.46 3.73 -2.97
CA LYS A 72 4.34 2.64 -3.40
C LYS A 72 5.49 3.30 -4.17
N ARG A 73 6.74 2.90 -3.88
CA ARG A 73 7.93 3.44 -4.56
C ARG A 73 7.71 3.29 -6.07
N ASP A 74 7.78 4.42 -6.78
CA ASP A 74 7.68 4.42 -8.23
C ASP A 74 9.07 4.14 -8.77
N ASP A 75 9.20 3.00 -9.45
CA ASP A 75 10.46 2.51 -10.01
C ASP A 75 10.48 2.68 -11.54
N SER A 76 9.51 3.44 -12.11
CA SER A 76 9.40 3.73 -13.54
C SER A 76 10.65 4.38 -14.13
N ASP A 77 11.37 5.14 -13.31
CA ASP A 77 12.49 5.98 -13.74
C ASP A 77 13.82 5.23 -13.70
N ILE A 78 13.87 4.06 -13.06
CA ILE A 78 15.08 3.22 -12.94
C ILE A 78 15.71 2.89 -14.31
N PRO A 79 14.94 2.50 -15.35
CA PRO A 79 15.50 2.23 -16.68
C PRO A 79 16.14 3.47 -17.31
N GLN A 80 15.54 4.65 -17.10
CA GLN A 80 16.06 5.90 -17.65
C GLN A 80 17.34 6.33 -16.93
N ILE A 81 17.37 6.23 -15.60
CA ILE A 81 18.57 6.45 -14.78
C ILE A 81 19.72 5.51 -15.19
N ILE A 82 19.42 4.23 -15.48
CA ILE A 82 20.44 3.27 -15.93
C ILE A 82 21.03 3.65 -17.29
N ASN A 83 20.22 4.23 -18.18
CA ASN A 83 20.69 4.69 -19.48
C ASN A 83 21.60 5.93 -19.35
N ASP A 84 21.36 6.76 -18.35
CA ASP A 84 22.13 7.98 -18.09
C ASP A 84 23.48 7.71 -17.37
N LEU A 85 23.70 6.50 -16.84
CA LEU A 85 24.96 6.11 -16.18
C LEU A 85 26.06 5.80 -17.21
N THR A 86 27.27 6.32 -16.95
CA THR A 86 28.47 5.95 -17.72
C THR A 86 28.90 4.51 -17.43
N GLU A 87 29.72 3.93 -18.31
CA GLU A 87 30.22 2.56 -18.12
C GLU A 87 31.03 2.40 -16.83
N GLU A 88 31.84 3.41 -16.48
CA GLU A 88 32.60 3.43 -15.22
C GLU A 88 31.68 3.40 -13.99
N GLN A 89 30.61 4.20 -13.99
CA GLN A 89 29.63 4.22 -12.91
C GLN A 89 28.85 2.89 -12.81
N LYS A 90 28.52 2.28 -13.95
CA LYS A 90 27.90 0.94 -14.00
C LYS A 90 28.83 -0.12 -13.41
N ASN A 91 30.12 -0.06 -13.74
CA ASN A 91 31.13 -0.98 -13.22
C ASN A 91 31.33 -0.79 -11.71
N GLU A 92 31.36 0.45 -11.21
CA GLU A 92 31.49 0.73 -9.78
C GLU A 92 30.28 0.19 -8.99
N ILE A 93 29.05 0.38 -9.51
CA ILE A 93 27.83 -0.18 -8.93
C ILE A 93 27.87 -1.72 -8.94
N LEU A 94 28.33 -2.31 -10.04
CA LEU A 94 28.47 -3.75 -10.19
C LEU A 94 29.48 -4.33 -9.19
N GLU A 95 30.66 -3.73 -9.08
CA GLU A 95 31.70 -4.12 -8.13
C GLU A 95 31.22 -4.01 -6.68
N HIS A 96 30.56 -2.90 -6.35
CA HIS A 96 29.96 -2.71 -5.03
C HIS A 96 28.91 -3.79 -4.74
N TRP A 97 28.04 -4.09 -5.70
CA TRP A 97 27.04 -5.14 -5.58
C TRP A 97 27.66 -6.53 -5.40
N ILE A 98 28.69 -6.88 -6.19
CA ILE A 98 29.45 -8.13 -6.07
C ILE A 98 30.09 -8.23 -4.68
N LYS A 99 30.71 -7.16 -4.18
CA LYS A 99 31.29 -7.09 -2.84
C LYS A 99 30.23 -7.30 -1.75
N GLU A 100 29.06 -6.69 -1.88
CA GLU A 100 27.94 -6.93 -0.96
C GLU A 100 27.47 -8.39 -0.96
N GLN A 101 27.37 -9.03 -2.13
CA GLN A 101 26.99 -10.44 -2.22
C GLN A 101 28.04 -11.36 -1.59
N ARG A 102 29.34 -11.08 -1.81
CA ARG A 102 30.45 -11.82 -1.18
C ARG A 102 30.41 -11.70 0.34
N ASN A 103 30.29 -10.48 0.85
CA ASN A 103 30.18 -10.21 2.29
C ASN A 103 28.96 -10.91 2.92
N LYS A 104 27.85 -11.06 2.18
CA LYS A 104 26.67 -11.81 2.65
C LYS A 104 26.97 -13.31 2.81
N LYS A 105 27.66 -13.92 1.84
CA LYS A 105 28.08 -15.33 1.90
C LYS A 105 29.08 -15.55 3.04
N GLU A 106 30.05 -14.66 3.19
CA GLU A 106 31.03 -14.71 4.29
C GLU A 106 30.38 -14.52 5.66
N LYS A 107 29.36 -13.66 5.76
CA LYS A 107 28.55 -13.51 6.97
C LYS A 107 27.78 -14.78 7.33
N GLU A 108 27.22 -15.48 6.35
CA GLU A 108 26.56 -16.77 6.56
C GLU A 108 27.56 -17.81 7.07
N ASN A 109 28.76 -17.86 6.49
CA ASN A 109 29.85 -18.74 6.96
C ASN A 109 30.31 -18.37 8.38
N LEU A 110 30.47 -17.09 8.71
CA LEU A 110 30.87 -16.67 10.06
C LEU A 110 29.79 -16.94 11.10
N ASN A 111 28.52 -17.03 10.70
CA ASN A 111 27.43 -17.36 11.61
C ASN A 111 27.45 -18.82 12.09
N THR A 112 28.23 -19.72 11.46
CA THR A 112 28.38 -21.11 11.94
C THR A 112 29.28 -21.21 13.18
N PHE A 113 30.16 -20.24 13.41
CA PHE A 113 31.03 -20.22 14.59
C PHE A 113 30.31 -19.58 15.78
N ASP A 114 29.79 -20.39 16.70
CA ASP A 114 29.05 -19.92 17.88
C ASP A 114 29.92 -19.19 18.91
N THR A 115 31.23 -19.49 18.94
CA THR A 115 32.19 -18.90 19.89
C THR A 115 32.55 -17.45 19.56
N LEU A 116 32.39 -17.02 18.31
CA LEU A 116 32.79 -15.67 17.91
C LEU A 116 31.68 -14.65 18.21
N SER A 117 32.01 -13.57 18.93
CA SER A 117 31.04 -12.53 19.24
C SER A 117 30.64 -11.72 17.99
N LYS A 118 29.41 -11.21 17.94
CA LYS A 118 28.92 -10.37 16.81
C LYS A 118 29.80 -9.16 16.50
N PRO A 119 30.37 -8.43 17.49
CA PRO A 119 31.32 -7.36 17.22
C PRO A 119 32.59 -7.83 16.51
N LEU A 120 33.12 -9.00 16.88
CA LEU A 120 34.30 -9.58 16.23
C LEU A 120 33.98 -10.01 14.80
N LYS A 121 32.83 -10.65 14.56
CA LYS A 121 32.37 -11.01 13.21
C LYS A 121 32.25 -9.77 12.32
N ALA A 122 31.75 -8.66 12.87
CA ALA A 122 31.64 -7.39 12.16
C ALA A 122 33.02 -6.82 11.76
N LYS A 123 34.00 -6.89 12.67
CA LYS A 123 35.38 -6.46 12.40
C LYS A 123 36.03 -7.29 11.28
N ILE A 124 35.88 -8.62 11.31
CA ILE A 124 36.43 -9.52 10.29
C ILE A 124 35.86 -9.19 8.90
N LEU A 125 34.55 -8.92 8.82
CA LEU A 125 33.87 -8.56 7.56
C LEU A 125 34.09 -7.11 7.12
N GLY A 126 34.78 -6.28 7.92
CA GLY A 126 34.91 -4.85 7.65
C GLY A 126 33.56 -4.10 7.64
N MET A 127 32.56 -4.57 8.39
CA MET A 127 31.21 -4.00 8.43
C MET A 127 30.92 -3.30 9.76
N HIS A 128 30.04 -2.29 9.75
CA HIS A 128 29.60 -1.67 10.99
C HIS A 128 28.84 -2.66 11.90
N ARG A 129 29.12 -2.64 13.21
CA ARG A 129 28.59 -3.62 14.18
C ARG A 129 27.06 -3.76 14.14
N THR A 130 26.32 -2.65 13.97
CA THR A 130 24.84 -2.67 13.96
C THR A 130 24.27 -3.47 12.79
N THR A 131 25.02 -3.61 11.71
CA THR A 131 24.66 -4.40 10.53
C THR A 131 24.65 -5.91 10.84
N MET A 132 25.40 -6.36 11.86
CA MET A 132 25.32 -7.73 12.39
C MET A 132 24.11 -7.95 13.30
N TYR A 133 23.61 -6.90 13.97
CA TYR A 133 22.47 -6.98 14.89
C TYR A 133 21.11 -6.82 14.20
N LYS A 134 21.05 -6.26 12.98
CA LYS A 134 19.82 -6.21 12.17
C LYS A 134 19.40 -7.63 11.74
N LYS A 135 18.69 -8.34 12.62
CA LYS A 135 17.93 -9.53 12.21
C LYS A 135 16.80 -9.09 11.29
N ALA A 136 16.65 -9.77 10.15
CA ALA A 136 15.45 -9.60 9.34
C ALA A 136 14.25 -10.04 10.19
N VAL A 137 13.41 -9.10 10.61
CA VAL A 137 12.19 -9.42 11.36
C VAL A 137 11.20 -10.04 10.37
N VAL A 138 11.17 -11.37 10.32
CA VAL A 138 10.17 -12.08 9.54
C VAL A 138 8.84 -11.94 10.27
N ARG A 139 7.96 -11.08 9.75
CA ARG A 139 6.60 -10.94 10.27
C ARG A 139 5.84 -12.24 10.01
N LYS A 140 5.32 -12.87 11.08
CA LYS A 140 4.42 -14.03 11.02
C LYS A 140 2.99 -13.54 10.90
N TYR A 141 2.27 -13.97 9.88
CA TYR A 141 0.91 -13.53 9.62
C TYR A 141 -0.11 -14.61 9.99
N LYS A 142 -1.33 -14.19 10.35
CA LYS A 142 -2.41 -15.06 10.85
C LYS A 142 -2.65 -16.29 9.97
N PHE A 143 -2.61 -16.13 8.64
CA PHE A 143 -2.94 -17.18 7.68
C PHE A 143 -1.72 -17.80 6.98
N ASP A 144 -0.49 -17.57 7.46
CA ASP A 144 0.71 -18.18 6.84
C ASP A 144 0.71 -19.72 6.91
N TYR A 145 0.00 -20.32 7.86
CA TYR A 145 -0.17 -21.77 7.95
C TYR A 145 -0.95 -22.37 6.76
N LEU A 146 -1.79 -21.56 6.09
CA LEU A 146 -2.56 -21.99 4.92
C LEU A 146 -1.73 -22.02 3.64
N ARG A 147 -0.51 -21.47 3.66
CA ARG A 147 0.32 -21.31 2.46
C ARG A 147 0.48 -22.61 1.70
N LYS A 148 0.84 -23.70 2.39
CA LYS A 148 1.08 -25.02 1.78
C LYS A 148 -0.19 -25.54 1.09
N LYS A 149 -1.32 -25.53 1.81
CA LYS A 149 -2.61 -25.99 1.30
C LYS A 149 -3.07 -25.20 0.07
N VAL A 150 -2.99 -23.87 0.14
CA VAL A 150 -3.33 -22.98 -0.97
C VAL A 150 -2.41 -23.20 -2.16
N THR A 151 -1.10 -23.41 -1.94
CA THR A 151 -0.18 -23.72 -3.05
C THR A 151 -0.48 -25.05 -3.72
N ASP A 152 -0.92 -26.05 -2.97
CA ASP A 152 -1.23 -27.38 -3.50
C ASP A 152 -2.49 -27.32 -4.36
N ILE A 153 -3.55 -26.68 -3.87
CA ILE A 153 -4.78 -26.38 -4.64
C ILE A 153 -4.45 -25.59 -5.92
N PHE A 154 -3.61 -24.56 -5.79
CA PHE A 154 -3.25 -23.69 -6.90
C PHE A 154 -2.47 -24.43 -7.99
N LYS A 155 -1.56 -25.34 -7.61
CA LYS A 155 -0.78 -26.17 -8.54
C LYS A 155 -1.63 -27.27 -9.17
N LYS A 156 -2.49 -27.94 -8.40
CA LYS A 156 -3.40 -28.99 -8.88
C LYS A 156 -4.28 -28.48 -10.04
N ASN A 157 -4.66 -27.21 -10.00
CA ASN A 157 -5.50 -26.58 -11.01
C ASN A 157 -4.72 -25.75 -12.05
N ASN A 158 -3.47 -26.13 -12.35
CA ASN A 158 -2.62 -25.48 -13.36
C ASN A 158 -2.51 -23.95 -13.23
N LYS A 159 -2.57 -23.41 -12.00
CA LYS A 159 -2.50 -21.96 -11.72
C LYS A 159 -3.66 -21.13 -12.30
N ILE A 160 -4.76 -21.77 -12.70
CA ILE A 160 -5.93 -21.11 -13.30
C ILE A 160 -6.85 -20.53 -12.21
N LEU A 161 -6.98 -21.23 -11.08
CA LEU A 161 -7.89 -20.79 -10.02
C LEU A 161 -7.39 -19.54 -9.30
N GLY A 162 -8.29 -18.56 -9.21
CA GLY A 162 -8.11 -17.36 -8.41
C GLY A 162 -8.59 -17.50 -6.97
N SER A 163 -8.35 -16.44 -6.20
CA SER A 163 -8.74 -16.34 -4.78
C SER A 163 -10.18 -16.78 -4.54
N LYS A 164 -11.13 -16.36 -5.39
CA LYS A 164 -12.55 -16.68 -5.25
C LYS A 164 -12.88 -18.18 -5.29
N ARG A 165 -12.19 -18.95 -6.13
CA ARG A 165 -12.44 -20.40 -6.23
C ARG A 165 -11.76 -21.14 -5.08
N ILE A 166 -10.54 -20.73 -4.74
CA ILE A 166 -9.79 -21.30 -3.62
C ILE A 166 -10.51 -21.04 -2.29
N THR A 167 -11.17 -19.89 -2.10
CA THR A 167 -11.97 -19.67 -0.89
C THR A 167 -13.15 -20.64 -0.75
N VAL A 168 -13.75 -21.06 -1.86
CA VAL A 168 -14.86 -22.02 -1.83
C VAL A 168 -14.34 -23.40 -1.45
N GLU A 169 -13.24 -23.85 -2.07
CA GLU A 169 -12.60 -25.13 -1.71
C GLU A 169 -12.12 -25.15 -0.25
N LEU A 170 -11.55 -24.04 0.24
CA LEU A 170 -11.16 -23.93 1.64
C LEU A 170 -12.36 -23.97 2.59
N ALA A 171 -13.50 -23.41 2.18
CA ALA A 171 -14.72 -23.43 2.97
C ALA A 171 -15.32 -24.84 3.06
N GLU A 172 -15.24 -25.64 2.00
CA GLU A 172 -15.61 -27.06 2.00
C GLU A 172 -14.79 -27.87 3.02
N GLU A 173 -13.55 -27.47 3.26
CA GLU A 173 -12.65 -28.07 4.25
C GLU A 173 -12.78 -27.42 5.65
N GLY A 174 -13.78 -26.56 5.87
CA GLY A 174 -14.08 -25.91 7.15
C GLY A 174 -13.24 -24.66 7.46
N ILE A 175 -12.44 -24.15 6.51
CA ILE A 175 -11.59 -22.97 6.69
C ILE A 175 -12.28 -21.74 6.11
N ILE A 176 -12.81 -20.89 6.99
CA ILE A 176 -13.48 -19.65 6.59
C ILE A 176 -12.45 -18.53 6.45
N ILE A 177 -12.20 -18.11 5.22
CA ILE A 177 -11.37 -16.93 4.90
C ILE A 177 -12.06 -16.06 3.86
N ASP A 178 -12.03 -14.75 4.09
CA ASP A 178 -12.55 -13.78 3.14
C ASP A 178 -11.72 -13.75 1.85
N GLU A 179 -12.38 -13.64 0.70
CA GLU A 179 -11.75 -13.65 -0.63
C GLU A 179 -10.67 -12.58 -0.75
N ARG A 180 -10.99 -11.36 -0.31
CA ARG A 180 -10.06 -10.23 -0.41
C ARG A 180 -8.83 -10.46 0.46
N THR A 181 -9.03 -11.07 1.63
CA THR A 181 -7.95 -11.48 2.52
C THR A 181 -7.08 -12.52 1.83
N LEU A 182 -7.66 -13.62 1.33
CA LEU A 182 -6.92 -14.67 0.65
C LEU A 182 -6.15 -14.14 -0.57
N ARG A 183 -6.75 -13.25 -1.36
CA ARG A 183 -6.07 -12.60 -2.50
C ARG A 183 -4.80 -11.86 -2.08
N ASN A 184 -4.83 -11.13 -0.98
CA ASN A 184 -3.65 -10.42 -0.47
C ASN A 184 -2.54 -11.40 -0.04
N TYR A 185 -2.91 -12.52 0.58
CA TYR A 185 -1.96 -13.57 0.95
C TYR A 185 -1.39 -14.28 -0.28
N MET A 186 -2.20 -14.59 -1.29
CA MET A 186 -1.74 -15.17 -2.55
C MET A 186 -0.71 -14.27 -3.24
N VAL A 187 -0.97 -12.96 -3.34
CA VAL A 187 -0.01 -11.98 -3.88
C VAL A 187 1.28 -11.98 -3.06
N ARG A 188 1.19 -11.99 -1.73
CA ARG A 188 2.34 -12.04 -0.82
C ARG A 188 3.16 -13.33 -0.99
N TRP A 189 2.52 -14.45 -1.28
CA TRP A 189 3.18 -15.74 -1.54
C TRP A 189 3.61 -15.91 -3.01
N ASN A 190 3.46 -14.87 -3.83
CA ASN A 190 3.79 -14.85 -5.26
C ASN A 190 2.98 -15.86 -6.11
N LEU A 191 1.70 -16.05 -5.76
CA LEU A 191 0.76 -16.88 -6.51
C LEU A 191 -0.06 -16.01 -7.47
N VAL A 192 0.46 -15.86 -8.69
CA VAL A 192 -0.18 -15.08 -9.75
C VAL A 192 -0.99 -16.01 -10.63
N CYS A 193 -2.31 -15.80 -10.67
CA CYS A 193 -3.21 -16.59 -11.49
C CYS A 193 -2.98 -16.29 -12.97
N LEU A 194 -2.92 -17.33 -13.79
CA LEU A 194 -2.84 -17.17 -15.24
C LEU A 194 -4.22 -16.73 -15.75
N THR A 195 -4.35 -15.45 -16.10
CA THR A 195 -5.54 -14.97 -16.81
C THR A 195 -5.54 -15.54 -18.21
N ARG A 196 -6.64 -16.19 -18.59
CA ARG A 196 -6.84 -16.71 -19.95
C ARG A 196 -6.75 -15.52 -20.91
N GLN A 197 -5.71 -15.47 -21.75
CA GLN A 197 -5.64 -14.46 -22.81
C GLN A 197 -6.86 -14.61 -23.71
N LYS A 198 -7.65 -13.54 -23.82
CA LYS A 198 -8.80 -13.50 -24.72
C LYS A 198 -8.26 -13.65 -26.15
N LYS A 199 -8.56 -14.75 -26.84
CA LYS A 199 -8.21 -14.89 -28.26
C LYS A 199 -8.78 -13.68 -28.99
N LYS A 200 -7.92 -12.85 -29.61
CA LYS A 200 -8.37 -11.82 -30.54
C LYS A 200 -9.18 -12.53 -31.62
N LYS A 201 -10.40 -12.05 -31.91
CA LYS A 201 -11.10 -12.46 -33.12
C LYS A 201 -10.22 -12.02 -34.28
N ASN A 202 -9.64 -12.96 -35.01
CA ASN A 202 -9.09 -12.65 -36.32
C ASN A 202 -10.28 -12.22 -37.18
N GLY A 203 -10.34 -10.93 -37.51
CA GLY A 203 -11.30 -10.44 -38.50
C GLY A 203 -11.03 -11.15 -39.81
N LYS A 204 -12.04 -11.87 -40.30
CA LYS A 204 -12.21 -12.12 -41.73
C LYS A 204 -13.07 -11.00 -42.27
#